data_AF-A0A957QW73-F1
#
_entry.id   AF-A0A957QW73-F1
#
_cell.length_a   1.000
_cell.length_b   1.000
_cell.length_c   1.000
_cell.angle_alpha   90.00
_cell.angle_beta   90.00
_cell.angle_gamma   90.00
#
_symmetry.space_group_name_H-M   'P 1'
#
loop_
_entity.id
_entity.type
_entity.pdbx_description
1 polymer ?
#
loop_
_entity_poly.entity_id
_entity_poly.type
_entity_poly.pdbx_seq_one_letter_code
_entity_poly.pdbx_strand_id
1 'polypeptide(L)'
;VFAGASGTATAPALTANTTVGSFSVTASVPGIAGVAHFTLLNRGRTTTAVSTQPQPSVYGQEVTITAQVVPVAPAAGTPGGAITFKDGDTTLGTAALINGVATLKSTSLAVGAHSITASYAGSAIFANSASSPASHTVNKAGTTTALTITPAGTVFGQVLTLSTRVTANAPGAGTPGGTVTFKNGSTVLGSVTLANGAAAYPIGGLGVGAYAITAEYGGSIRYAGSTSAPTNHTIGKAATATTLEIAPNPSIIGDTVLFTATVATNAPGSGTAGGLVYFNDGATVIGAGPLVNGVATFNTATLDVGDHPITAQYAGSDNFAASTSAAATQTVKRKTLVTMTTTPNPARVGDEVTFSITVQDTPPGLDMVVAAALIAPSGAVEIVAGDGTVIATVALQNGAGTHKMTMPGGTHQLTARYAGDATYGGNTS
;
A
#
# COMPACT_ATOMS: atom_id res chain seq x y z
N VAL A 1 -52.70 47.64 -64.29
CA VAL A 1 -52.56 48.59 -65.42
C VAL A 1 -53.92 48.69 -66.09
N PHE A 2 -54.61 49.82 -65.98
CA PHE A 2 -55.81 50.12 -66.78
C PHE A 2 -55.36 51.09 -67.88
N ALA A 3 -55.39 50.66 -69.14
CA ALA A 3 -55.05 51.51 -70.27
C ALA A 3 -56.30 52.33 -70.67
N GLY A 4 -56.22 53.65 -70.56
CA GLY A 4 -57.16 54.56 -71.24
C GLY A 4 -58.20 55.31 -70.40
N ALA A 5 -58.25 55.16 -69.06
CA ALA A 5 -59.13 55.95 -68.21
C ALA A 5 -58.37 56.61 -67.05
N SER A 6 -58.46 57.94 -66.92
CA SER A 6 -57.94 58.69 -65.78
C SER A 6 -58.96 58.65 -64.64
N GLY A 7 -58.66 57.94 -63.56
CA GLY A 7 -59.45 57.90 -62.33
C GLY A 7 -58.59 58.26 -61.12
N THR A 8 -59.21 58.76 -60.05
CA THR A 8 -58.54 59.04 -58.78
C THR A 8 -58.63 57.81 -57.86
N ALA A 9 -57.48 57.30 -57.40
CA ALA A 9 -57.44 56.31 -56.35
C ALA A 9 -57.23 57.00 -54.99
N THR A 10 -58.09 56.72 -54.01
CA THR A 10 -57.96 57.20 -52.64
C THR A 10 -57.58 56.03 -51.74
N ALA A 11 -56.42 56.13 -51.08
CA ALA A 11 -56.01 55.22 -50.03
C ALA A 11 -56.14 55.93 -48.67
N PRO A 12 -56.40 55.21 -47.55
CA PRO A 12 -56.25 55.77 -46.23
C PRO A 12 -54.85 56.36 -46.07
N ALA A 13 -54.72 57.49 -45.36
CA ALA A 13 -53.40 58.00 -44.99
C ALA A 13 -52.70 56.96 -44.09
N LEU A 14 -51.68 56.29 -44.64
CA LEU A 14 -50.88 55.34 -43.90
C LEU A 14 -49.78 56.12 -43.17
N THR A 15 -49.99 56.39 -41.88
CA THR A 15 -48.90 56.79 -41.00
C THR A 15 -47.97 55.59 -40.83
N ALA A 16 -46.69 55.79 -41.11
CA ALA A 16 -45.70 54.75 -40.91
C ALA A 16 -45.77 54.26 -39.45
N ASN A 17 -45.85 52.93 -39.29
CA ASN A 17 -45.42 52.19 -38.10
C ASN A 17 -46.45 51.77 -37.03
N THR A 18 -47.75 51.62 -37.33
CA THR A 18 -48.70 51.08 -36.32
C THR A 18 -49.52 49.85 -36.71
N THR A 19 -49.54 49.42 -37.98
CA THR A 19 -50.33 48.23 -38.34
C THR A 19 -49.67 47.40 -39.43
N VAL A 20 -49.23 46.19 -39.07
CA VAL A 20 -49.01 45.09 -40.04
C VAL A 20 -50.40 44.58 -40.41
N GLY A 21 -50.73 44.58 -41.70
CA GLY A 21 -52.07 44.20 -42.13
C GLY A 21 -52.26 44.14 -43.64
N SER A 22 -53.36 43.54 -44.04
CA SER A 22 -53.87 43.61 -45.42
C SER A 22 -54.70 44.89 -45.55
N PHE A 23 -54.32 45.72 -46.50
CA PHE A 23 -55.01 46.97 -46.80
C PHE A 23 -55.69 46.85 -48.16
N SER A 24 -56.89 47.41 -48.28
CA SER A 24 -57.57 47.56 -49.56
C SER A 24 -57.38 49.00 -50.05
N VAL A 25 -56.93 49.16 -51.30
CA VAL A 25 -57.15 50.41 -52.04
C VAL A 25 -58.34 50.18 -52.95
N THR A 26 -59.36 51.01 -52.79
CA THR A 26 -60.49 51.06 -53.73
C THR A 26 -60.18 52.10 -54.78
N ALA A 27 -60.08 51.68 -56.04
CA ALA A 27 -60.01 52.59 -57.17
C ALA A 27 -61.39 52.65 -57.84
N SER A 28 -61.94 53.86 -58.00
CA SER A 28 -63.22 54.08 -58.67
C SER A 28 -62.97 54.75 -60.02
N VAL A 29 -63.41 54.09 -61.10
CA VAL A 29 -63.58 54.70 -62.43
C VAL A 29 -65.08 54.66 -62.73
N PRO A 30 -65.70 55.73 -63.28
CA PRO A 30 -67.12 55.71 -63.63
C PRO A 30 -67.46 54.49 -64.50
N GLY A 31 -68.28 53.58 -63.99
CA GLY A 31 -68.74 52.37 -64.69
C GLY A 31 -67.97 51.05 -64.39
N ILE A 32 -66.85 51.08 -63.65
CA ILE A 32 -66.10 49.86 -63.28
C ILE A 32 -65.56 49.99 -61.85
N ALA A 33 -65.93 49.04 -60.97
CA ALA A 33 -65.36 48.93 -59.62
C ALA A 33 -64.24 47.88 -59.60
N GLY A 34 -63.04 48.26 -59.19
CA GLY A 34 -61.90 47.36 -58.99
C GLY A 34 -61.29 47.56 -57.60
N VAL A 35 -61.16 46.47 -56.85
CA VAL A 35 -60.49 46.48 -55.54
C VAL A 35 -59.11 45.85 -55.70
N ALA A 36 -58.06 46.60 -55.33
CA ALA A 36 -56.70 46.07 -55.25
C ALA A 36 -56.37 45.81 -53.77
N HIS A 37 -56.01 44.58 -53.44
CA HIS A 37 -55.50 44.21 -52.14
C HIS A 37 -53.97 44.27 -52.17
N PHE A 38 -53.37 44.90 -51.16
CA PHE A 38 -51.93 44.86 -50.93
C PHE A 38 -51.68 44.63 -49.44
N THR A 39 -50.64 43.87 -49.12
CA THR A 39 -50.22 43.64 -47.75
C THR A 39 -49.02 44.55 -47.47
N LEU A 40 -49.14 45.40 -46.46
CA LEU A 40 -48.00 46.20 -45.99
C LEU A 40 -47.35 45.47 -44.82
N LEU A 41 -46.16 44.92 -45.06
CA LEU A 41 -45.34 44.29 -44.02
C LEU A 41 -44.32 45.28 -43.49
N ASN A 42 -44.77 46.27 -42.71
CA ASN A 42 -43.88 47.21 -42.04
C ASN A 42 -43.67 46.78 -40.57
N ARG A 43 -42.71 45.87 -40.34
CA ARG A 43 -42.37 45.40 -39.00
C ARG A 43 -41.48 46.42 -38.27
N GLY A 44 -41.74 46.66 -36.99
CA GLY A 44 -40.93 47.55 -36.16
C GLY A 44 -39.49 47.03 -36.02
N ARG A 45 -38.50 47.90 -36.23
CA ARG A 45 -37.07 47.53 -36.05
C ARG A 45 -36.77 47.29 -34.57
N THR A 46 -35.82 46.39 -34.29
CA THR A 46 -35.35 46.09 -32.94
C THR A 46 -33.82 46.11 -32.88
N THR A 47 -33.27 46.36 -31.70
CA THR A 47 -31.88 46.06 -31.34
C THR A 47 -31.83 44.90 -30.37
N THR A 48 -30.78 44.09 -30.44
CA THR A 48 -30.52 43.01 -29.49
C THR A 48 -29.17 43.21 -28.83
N ALA A 49 -29.10 43.13 -27.52
CA ALA A 49 -27.86 43.10 -26.76
C ALA A 49 -27.73 41.76 -26.02
N VAL A 50 -26.51 41.29 -25.80
CA VAL A 50 -26.24 40.05 -25.05
C VAL A 50 -25.15 40.27 -24.02
N SER A 51 -25.27 39.65 -22.87
CA SER A 51 -24.26 39.64 -21.81
C SER A 51 -24.21 38.28 -21.11
N THR A 52 -23.10 38.02 -20.40
CA THR A 52 -22.88 36.78 -19.64
C THR A 52 -22.49 37.12 -18.20
N GLN A 53 -23.02 36.39 -17.22
CA GLN A 53 -22.67 36.53 -15.81
C GLN A 53 -22.51 35.14 -15.17
N PRO A 54 -21.38 34.85 -14.49
CA PRO A 54 -20.20 35.70 -14.34
C PRO A 54 -19.38 35.81 -15.64
N GLN A 55 -18.39 36.70 -15.68
CA GLN A 55 -17.41 36.81 -16.76
C GLN A 55 -16.09 37.39 -16.20
N PRO A 56 -14.98 36.62 -16.12
CA PRO A 56 -14.85 35.21 -16.52
C PRO A 56 -15.62 34.23 -15.63
N SER A 57 -15.79 33.00 -16.11
CA SER A 57 -16.28 31.85 -15.34
C SER A 57 -15.18 30.78 -15.21
N VAL A 58 -15.44 29.71 -14.44
CA VAL A 58 -14.60 28.50 -14.43
C VAL A 58 -15.38 27.29 -14.96
N TYR A 59 -14.66 26.25 -15.39
CA TYR A 59 -15.29 25.03 -15.89
C TYR A 59 -16.32 24.45 -14.91
N GLY A 60 -17.52 24.15 -15.44
CA GLY A 60 -18.65 23.62 -14.68
C GLY A 60 -19.42 24.64 -13.85
N GLN A 61 -18.99 25.90 -13.80
CA GLN A 61 -19.77 26.98 -13.20
C GLN A 61 -20.99 27.32 -14.07
N GLU A 62 -22.14 27.53 -13.44
CA GLU A 62 -23.33 28.02 -14.16
C GLU A 62 -23.11 29.48 -14.61
N VAL A 63 -23.26 29.70 -15.90
CA VAL A 63 -23.25 31.02 -16.54
C VAL A 63 -24.66 31.36 -16.99
N THR A 64 -25.15 32.52 -16.57
CA THR A 64 -26.40 33.10 -17.08
C THR A 64 -26.08 34.00 -18.27
N ILE A 65 -26.64 33.67 -19.42
CA ILE A 65 -26.56 34.44 -20.66
C ILE A 65 -27.88 35.18 -20.83
N THR A 66 -27.83 36.51 -20.91
CA THR A 66 -29.02 37.35 -20.97
C THR A 66 -29.03 38.10 -22.30
N ALA A 67 -30.12 37.99 -23.04
CA ALA A 67 -30.40 38.82 -24.20
C ALA A 67 -31.52 39.82 -23.90
N GLN A 68 -31.33 41.06 -24.31
CA GLN A 68 -32.34 42.11 -24.25
C GLN A 68 -32.68 42.58 -25.65
N VAL A 69 -33.98 42.59 -25.99
CA VAL A 69 -34.50 43.09 -27.26
C VAL A 69 -35.32 44.34 -27.01
N VAL A 70 -34.93 45.44 -27.65
CA VAL A 70 -35.57 46.74 -27.50
C VAL A 70 -36.07 47.22 -28.86
N PRO A 71 -37.33 47.69 -28.98
CA PRO A 71 -37.81 48.29 -30.21
C PRO A 71 -37.09 49.62 -30.47
N VAL A 72 -36.79 49.90 -31.73
CA VAL A 72 -36.18 51.16 -32.16
C VAL A 72 -37.30 52.11 -32.58
N ALA A 73 -37.30 53.32 -32.02
CA ALA A 73 -38.26 54.35 -32.37
C ALA A 73 -38.35 54.54 -33.91
N PRO A 74 -39.55 54.68 -34.49
CA PRO A 74 -40.83 54.93 -33.82
C PRO A 74 -41.57 53.67 -33.32
N ALA A 75 -40.96 52.48 -33.35
CA ALA A 75 -41.62 51.26 -32.88
C ALA A 75 -41.76 51.28 -31.36
N ALA A 76 -42.90 50.81 -30.86
CA ALA A 76 -43.25 50.76 -29.44
C ALA A 76 -43.85 49.40 -29.08
N GLY A 77 -43.98 49.15 -27.77
CA GLY A 77 -44.43 47.86 -27.23
C GLY A 77 -43.27 46.95 -26.86
N THR A 78 -43.59 45.71 -26.46
CA THR A 78 -42.61 44.76 -25.93
C THR A 78 -42.37 43.63 -26.93
N PRO A 79 -41.13 43.45 -27.43
CA PRO A 79 -40.80 42.32 -28.28
C PRO A 79 -41.05 40.98 -27.57
N GLY A 80 -41.91 40.16 -28.16
CA GLY A 80 -42.13 38.76 -27.79
C GLY A 80 -41.48 37.81 -28.79
N GLY A 81 -41.60 36.51 -28.57
CA GLY A 81 -40.98 35.47 -29.40
C GLY A 81 -39.82 34.78 -28.69
N ALA A 82 -38.85 34.26 -29.43
CA ALA A 82 -37.71 33.55 -28.86
C ALA A 82 -36.38 34.11 -29.35
N ILE A 83 -35.36 33.99 -28.49
CA ILE A 83 -33.96 34.25 -28.78
C ILE A 83 -33.24 32.93 -28.97
N THR A 84 -32.41 32.84 -30.01
CA THR A 84 -31.41 31.77 -30.17
C THR A 84 -30.06 32.29 -29.71
N PHE A 85 -29.45 31.64 -28.72
CA PHE A 85 -28.10 31.93 -28.27
C PHE A 85 -27.10 31.03 -28.98
N LYS A 86 -25.97 31.59 -29.40
CA LYS A 86 -24.87 30.85 -30.04
C LYS A 86 -23.52 31.21 -29.42
N ASP A 87 -22.60 30.26 -29.48
CA ASP A 87 -21.17 30.48 -29.29
C ASP A 87 -20.45 30.20 -30.62
N GLY A 88 -19.98 31.26 -31.28
CA GLY A 88 -19.64 31.20 -32.69
C GLY A 88 -20.83 30.69 -33.51
N ASP A 89 -20.64 29.59 -34.24
CA ASP A 89 -21.70 28.95 -35.03
C ASP A 89 -22.54 27.92 -34.25
N THR A 90 -22.10 27.53 -33.05
CA THR A 90 -22.75 26.48 -32.25
C THR A 90 -23.94 27.06 -31.50
N THR A 91 -25.14 26.51 -31.74
CA THR A 91 -26.33 26.88 -30.96
C THR A 91 -26.23 26.33 -29.54
N LEU A 92 -26.26 27.23 -28.55
CA LEU A 92 -26.28 26.88 -27.12
C LEU A 92 -27.69 26.54 -26.64
N GLY A 93 -28.71 27.18 -27.22
CA GLY A 93 -30.10 26.96 -26.88
C GLY A 93 -30.99 28.13 -27.27
N THR A 94 -32.28 28.00 -26.98
CA THR A 94 -33.28 29.04 -27.20
C THR A 94 -33.99 29.40 -25.90
N ALA A 95 -34.34 30.67 -25.72
CA ALA A 95 -35.19 31.09 -24.61
C ALA A 95 -36.28 32.07 -25.09
N ALA A 96 -37.46 31.99 -24.49
CA ALA A 96 -38.54 32.92 -24.78
C ALA A 96 -38.23 34.32 -24.24
N LEU A 97 -38.68 35.36 -24.96
CA LEU A 97 -38.69 36.73 -24.48
C LEU A 97 -39.83 36.90 -23.48
N ILE A 98 -39.48 37.24 -22.25
CA ILE A 98 -40.41 37.65 -21.20
C ILE A 98 -40.07 39.11 -20.89
N ASN A 99 -41.00 40.02 -21.18
CA ASN A 99 -40.80 41.46 -21.03
C ASN A 99 -39.57 42.01 -21.78
N GLY A 100 -39.32 41.50 -23.00
CA GLY A 100 -38.19 41.93 -23.83
C GLY A 100 -36.83 41.35 -23.40
N VAL A 101 -36.80 40.45 -22.41
CA VAL A 101 -35.58 39.80 -21.91
C VAL A 101 -35.70 38.28 -22.06
N ALA A 102 -34.63 37.64 -22.51
CA ALA A 102 -34.52 36.19 -22.55
C ALA A 102 -33.24 35.76 -21.81
N THR A 103 -33.31 34.70 -21.01
CA THR A 103 -32.17 34.18 -20.25
C THR A 103 -31.94 32.70 -20.55
N LEU A 104 -30.67 32.32 -20.71
CA LEU A 104 -30.22 30.95 -20.87
C LEU A 104 -29.17 30.65 -19.81
N LYS A 105 -29.34 29.57 -19.05
CA LYS A 105 -28.32 29.07 -18.12
C LYS A 105 -27.53 27.96 -18.78
N SER A 106 -26.20 28.03 -18.68
CA SER A 106 -25.30 27.01 -19.24
C SER A 106 -24.22 26.64 -18.23
N THR A 107 -23.92 25.35 -18.12
CA THR A 107 -22.80 24.78 -17.36
C THR A 107 -21.82 24.02 -18.27
N SER A 108 -22.06 24.04 -19.58
CA SER A 108 -21.39 23.16 -20.56
C SER A 108 -20.30 23.86 -21.40
N LEU A 109 -20.02 25.13 -21.14
CA LEU A 109 -18.96 25.85 -21.83
C LEU A 109 -17.59 25.21 -21.52
N ALA A 110 -16.86 24.86 -22.57
CA ALA A 110 -15.51 24.30 -22.46
C ALA A 110 -14.52 25.35 -21.95
N VAL A 111 -13.33 24.93 -21.46
CA VAL A 111 -12.28 25.89 -21.10
C VAL A 111 -11.77 26.59 -22.36
N GLY A 112 -11.72 27.92 -22.35
CA GLY A 112 -11.27 28.71 -23.48
C GLY A 112 -11.99 30.06 -23.62
N ALA A 113 -11.74 30.71 -24.75
CA ALA A 113 -12.44 31.92 -25.16
C ALA A 113 -13.68 31.57 -25.99
N HIS A 114 -14.76 32.30 -25.76
CA HIS A 114 -16.08 32.13 -26.37
C HIS A 114 -16.57 33.46 -26.94
N SER A 115 -17.37 33.38 -28.00
CA SER A 115 -17.92 34.53 -28.71
C SER A 115 -19.44 34.40 -28.77
N ILE A 116 -20.10 34.90 -27.72
CA ILE A 116 -21.54 34.67 -27.50
C ILE A 116 -22.38 35.68 -28.27
N THR A 117 -23.34 35.19 -29.06
CA THR A 117 -24.30 36.02 -29.79
C THR A 117 -25.73 35.62 -29.47
N ALA A 118 -26.66 36.57 -29.61
CA ALA A 118 -28.09 36.36 -29.49
C ALA A 118 -28.79 36.80 -30.77
N SER A 119 -29.61 35.92 -31.35
CA SER A 119 -30.38 36.17 -32.56
C SER A 119 -31.88 36.14 -32.24
N TYR A 120 -32.55 37.26 -32.46
CA TYR A 120 -34.00 37.39 -32.43
C TYR A 120 -34.56 37.14 -33.83
N ALA A 121 -35.40 36.11 -33.99
CA ALA A 121 -35.97 35.73 -35.29
C ALA A 121 -37.02 36.73 -35.82
N GLY A 122 -37.42 37.71 -35.00
CA GLY A 122 -38.56 38.57 -35.28
C GLY A 122 -39.88 37.94 -34.87
N SER A 123 -40.96 38.66 -35.10
CA SER A 123 -42.34 38.22 -34.88
C SER A 123 -43.23 38.77 -36.02
N ALA A 124 -44.55 38.59 -35.89
CA ALA A 124 -45.49 39.22 -36.81
C ALA A 124 -45.36 40.76 -36.82
N ILE A 125 -44.96 41.36 -35.69
CA ILE A 125 -44.95 42.81 -35.45
C ILE A 125 -43.53 43.43 -35.42
N PHE A 126 -42.50 42.66 -35.02
CA PHE A 126 -41.11 43.13 -34.93
C PHE A 126 -40.22 42.41 -35.93
N ALA A 127 -39.29 43.15 -36.54
CA ALA A 127 -38.27 42.60 -37.44
C ALA A 127 -37.25 41.75 -36.65
N ASN A 128 -36.48 40.94 -37.36
CA ASN A 128 -35.37 40.21 -36.76
C ASN A 128 -34.21 41.16 -36.42
N SER A 129 -33.43 40.80 -35.40
CA SER A 129 -32.21 41.51 -35.01
C SER A 129 -31.22 40.55 -34.37
N ALA A 130 -29.94 40.91 -34.38
CA ALA A 130 -28.88 40.13 -33.75
C ALA A 130 -28.00 41.06 -32.90
N SER A 131 -27.40 40.50 -31.84
CA SER A 131 -26.43 41.22 -31.02
C SER A 131 -25.06 41.27 -31.69
N SER A 132 -24.24 42.25 -31.29
CA SER A 132 -22.79 42.11 -31.41
C SER A 132 -22.31 40.94 -30.53
N PRO A 133 -21.16 40.29 -30.85
CA PRO A 133 -20.61 39.25 -30.01
C PRO A 133 -20.16 39.78 -28.64
N ALA A 134 -20.54 39.06 -27.58
CA ALA A 134 -19.98 39.24 -26.24
C ALA A 134 -18.89 38.20 -26.01
N SER A 135 -17.67 38.67 -25.71
CA SER A 135 -16.57 37.79 -25.32
C SER A 135 -16.86 37.16 -23.96
N HIS A 136 -16.71 35.85 -23.84
CA HIS A 136 -16.74 35.12 -22.58
C HIS A 136 -15.49 34.27 -22.42
N THR A 137 -14.90 34.18 -21.23
CA THR A 137 -13.74 33.33 -20.96
C THR A 137 -14.06 32.34 -19.86
N VAL A 138 -13.84 31.05 -20.14
CA VAL A 138 -13.93 29.98 -19.16
C VAL A 138 -12.52 29.56 -18.77
N ASN A 139 -12.18 29.77 -17.51
CA ASN A 139 -10.92 29.33 -16.92
C ASN A 139 -11.01 27.87 -16.46
N LYS A 140 -9.86 27.22 -16.24
CA LYS A 140 -9.84 25.92 -15.57
C LYS A 140 -10.39 26.04 -14.15
N ALA A 141 -11.17 25.06 -13.71
CA ALA A 141 -11.61 25.00 -12.32
C ALA A 141 -10.43 24.65 -11.40
N GLY A 142 -10.29 25.37 -10.29
CA GLY A 142 -9.33 25.02 -9.24
C GLY A 142 -9.62 23.65 -8.65
N THR A 143 -8.61 22.99 -8.10
CA THR A 143 -8.77 21.70 -7.42
C THR A 143 -8.13 21.69 -6.05
N THR A 144 -8.59 20.78 -5.21
CA THR A 144 -7.97 20.42 -3.93
C THR A 144 -7.61 18.95 -3.96
N THR A 145 -6.37 18.62 -3.61
CA THR A 145 -5.87 17.25 -3.53
C THR A 145 -5.65 16.88 -2.07
N ALA A 146 -6.25 15.79 -1.62
CA ALA A 146 -6.03 15.20 -0.31
C ALA A 146 -5.24 13.89 -0.45
N LEU A 147 -4.35 13.62 0.50
CA LEU A 147 -3.57 12.39 0.61
C LEU A 147 -3.87 11.73 1.96
N THR A 148 -4.04 10.42 1.95
CA THR A 148 -4.04 9.57 3.13
C THR A 148 -3.10 8.39 2.93
N ILE A 149 -2.49 7.94 4.01
CA ILE A 149 -1.54 6.82 4.02
C ILE A 149 -2.11 5.75 4.94
N THR A 150 -2.13 4.50 4.48
CA THR A 150 -2.63 3.38 5.30
C THR A 150 -1.72 2.16 5.17
N PRO A 151 -1.26 1.58 6.29
CA PRO A 151 -1.46 2.04 7.68
C PRO A 151 -0.66 3.33 7.99
N ALA A 152 -0.98 4.00 9.10
CA ALA A 152 -0.36 5.29 9.50
C ALA A 152 1.09 5.18 10.02
N GLY A 153 1.59 3.95 10.17
CA GLY A 153 2.98 3.62 10.46
C GLY A 153 3.26 2.22 9.95
N THR A 154 4.46 1.99 9.44
CA THR A 154 4.87 0.67 8.94
C THR A 154 6.23 0.25 9.49
N VAL A 155 6.57 -1.02 9.31
CA VAL A 155 7.94 -1.51 9.51
C VAL A 155 8.57 -1.90 8.17
N PHE A 156 9.89 -2.11 8.17
CA PHE A 156 10.61 -2.56 6.99
C PHE A 156 9.97 -3.81 6.35
N GLY A 157 9.83 -3.79 5.03
CA GLY A 157 9.21 -4.88 4.28
C GLY A 157 7.67 -4.92 4.31
N GLN A 158 7.01 -4.04 5.06
CA GLN A 158 5.54 -3.91 5.04
C GLN A 158 5.09 -3.01 3.89
N VAL A 159 4.07 -3.44 3.15
CA VAL A 159 3.41 -2.63 2.12
C VAL A 159 2.47 -1.61 2.77
N LEU A 160 2.47 -0.38 2.26
CA LEU A 160 1.48 0.65 2.56
C LEU A 160 0.75 1.09 1.30
N THR A 161 -0.41 1.72 1.47
CA THR A 161 -1.19 2.29 0.36
C THR A 161 -1.26 3.80 0.51
N LEU A 162 -0.86 4.51 -0.55
CA LEU A 162 -1.07 5.94 -0.71
C LEU A 162 -2.41 6.15 -1.42
N SER A 163 -3.38 6.74 -0.73
CA SER A 163 -4.70 7.02 -1.28
C SER A 163 -4.88 8.52 -1.46
N THR A 164 -5.48 8.93 -2.58
CA THR A 164 -5.70 10.34 -2.88
C THR A 164 -7.12 10.58 -3.37
N ARG A 165 -7.62 11.78 -3.08
CA ARG A 165 -8.90 12.32 -3.55
C ARG A 165 -8.65 13.72 -4.09
N VAL A 166 -9.06 13.97 -5.32
CA VAL A 166 -9.00 15.27 -6.00
C VAL A 166 -10.42 15.76 -6.24
N THR A 167 -10.74 16.96 -5.74
CA THR A 167 -12.06 17.58 -5.88
C THR A 167 -11.96 18.91 -6.60
N ALA A 168 -12.95 19.22 -7.43
CA ALA A 168 -13.10 20.56 -7.99
C ALA A 168 -13.52 21.55 -6.89
N ASN A 169 -12.92 22.75 -6.90
CA ASN A 169 -13.25 23.80 -5.95
C ASN A 169 -14.42 24.62 -6.51
N ALA A 170 -15.39 24.95 -5.63
CA ALA A 170 -16.44 25.89 -5.97
C ALA A 170 -15.83 27.25 -6.41
N PRO A 171 -16.44 27.93 -7.39
CA PRO A 171 -17.72 27.63 -8.04
C PRO A 171 -17.63 26.63 -9.22
N GLY A 172 -16.45 26.06 -9.49
CA GLY A 172 -16.30 25.00 -10.49
C GLY A 172 -16.96 23.70 -10.04
N ALA A 173 -17.23 22.82 -11.01
CA ALA A 173 -17.95 21.58 -10.77
C ALA A 173 -17.40 20.39 -11.57
N GLY A 174 -17.96 19.21 -11.29
CA GLY A 174 -17.58 17.94 -11.89
C GLY A 174 -16.45 17.21 -11.17
N THR A 175 -16.04 16.08 -11.73
CA THR A 175 -15.06 15.17 -11.13
C THR A 175 -13.73 15.25 -11.89
N PRO A 176 -12.64 15.68 -11.24
CA PRO A 176 -11.32 15.68 -11.85
C PRO A 176 -10.87 14.29 -12.28
N GLY A 177 -10.45 14.16 -13.55
CA GLY A 177 -9.69 13.02 -14.06
C GLY A 177 -8.22 13.40 -14.29
N GLY A 178 -7.41 12.53 -14.88
CA GLY A 178 -5.98 12.77 -15.12
C GLY A 178 -5.11 11.96 -14.17
N THR A 179 -3.89 12.42 -13.88
CA THR A 179 -2.89 11.64 -13.14
C THR A 179 -2.45 12.36 -11.87
N VAL A 180 -2.25 11.59 -10.81
CA VAL A 180 -1.60 12.02 -9.56
C VAL A 180 -0.23 11.35 -9.45
N THR A 181 0.78 12.13 -9.07
CA THR A 181 2.14 11.67 -8.79
C THR A 181 2.38 11.74 -7.29
N PHE A 182 2.78 10.63 -6.66
CA PHE A 182 3.18 10.62 -5.26
C PHE A 182 4.68 10.87 -5.14
N LYS A 183 5.09 11.76 -4.24
CA LYS A 183 6.49 12.16 -4.05
C LYS A 183 6.89 12.19 -2.58
N ASN A 184 8.15 11.91 -2.28
CA ASN A 184 8.82 12.26 -1.03
C ASN A 184 9.88 13.33 -1.33
N GLY A 185 9.59 14.59 -1.04
CA GLY A 185 10.39 15.72 -1.55
C GLY A 185 10.38 15.75 -3.09
N SER A 186 11.57 15.72 -3.71
CA SER A 186 11.71 15.66 -5.17
C SER A 186 11.62 14.24 -5.75
N THR A 187 11.73 13.20 -4.92
CA THR A 187 11.75 11.81 -5.36
C THR A 187 10.35 11.32 -5.68
N VAL A 188 10.14 10.84 -6.90
CA VAL A 188 8.88 10.21 -7.33
C VAL A 188 8.80 8.79 -6.77
N LEU A 189 7.71 8.50 -6.06
CA LEU A 189 7.42 7.16 -5.52
C LEU A 189 6.53 6.35 -6.48
N GLY A 190 5.68 7.03 -7.24
CA GLY A 190 4.77 6.41 -8.20
C GLY A 190 3.79 7.41 -8.81
N SER A 191 3.06 6.98 -9.84
CA SER A 191 2.01 7.77 -10.49
C SER A 191 0.81 6.89 -10.80
N VAL A 192 -0.40 7.41 -10.59
CA VAL A 192 -1.65 6.68 -10.83
C VAL A 192 -2.69 7.60 -11.46
N THR A 193 -3.45 7.08 -12.41
CA THR A 193 -4.58 7.78 -13.01
C THR A 193 -5.78 7.80 -12.06
N LEU A 194 -6.44 8.95 -11.96
CA LEU A 194 -7.67 9.11 -11.18
C LEU A 194 -8.82 8.33 -11.81
N ALA A 195 -9.50 7.54 -10.99
CA ALA A 195 -10.80 6.97 -11.26
C ALA A 195 -11.82 7.67 -10.35
N ASN A 196 -12.80 8.36 -10.94
CA ASN A 196 -13.82 9.12 -10.20
C ASN A 196 -13.23 10.11 -9.17
N GLY A 197 -12.14 10.80 -9.52
CA GLY A 197 -11.47 11.76 -8.64
C GLY A 197 -10.70 11.13 -7.49
N ALA A 198 -10.44 9.81 -7.52
CA ALA A 198 -9.63 9.13 -6.52
C ALA A 198 -8.56 8.23 -7.17
N ALA A 199 -7.48 7.97 -6.45
CA ALA A 199 -6.48 6.97 -6.82
C ALA A 199 -5.89 6.30 -5.58
N ALA A 200 -5.42 5.07 -5.73
CA ALA A 200 -4.73 4.31 -4.69
C ALA A 200 -3.48 3.67 -5.28
N TYR A 201 -2.37 3.74 -4.55
CA TYR A 201 -1.07 3.21 -4.96
C TYR A 201 -0.44 2.39 -3.83
N PRO A 202 -0.43 1.05 -3.92
CA PRO A 202 0.32 0.23 -2.99
C PRO A 202 1.83 0.37 -3.27
N ILE A 203 2.61 0.61 -2.23
CA ILE A 203 4.07 0.72 -2.30
C ILE A 203 4.71 -0.06 -1.17
N GLY A 204 5.77 -0.80 -1.51
CA GLY A 204 6.65 -1.50 -0.57
C GLY A 204 8.12 -1.20 -0.89
N GLY A 205 9.04 -1.84 -0.19
CA GLY A 205 10.48 -1.73 -0.45
C GLY A 205 11.12 -0.40 -0.01
N LEU A 206 10.37 0.44 0.73
CA LEU A 206 10.92 1.64 1.34
C LEU A 206 11.78 1.27 2.57
N GLY A 207 12.94 1.90 2.70
CA GLY A 207 13.85 1.70 3.82
C GLY A 207 13.35 2.32 5.13
N VAL A 208 13.95 1.92 6.25
CA VAL A 208 13.69 2.53 7.57
C VAL A 208 13.99 4.03 7.54
N GLY A 209 13.08 4.84 8.07
CA GLY A 209 13.23 6.28 8.08
C GLY A 209 11.92 7.05 8.16
N ALA A 210 12.04 8.39 8.14
CA ALA A 210 10.92 9.31 8.10
C ALA A 210 10.70 9.83 6.67
N TYR A 211 9.43 9.94 6.28
CA TYR A 211 8.98 10.36 4.97
C TYR A 211 7.97 11.50 5.11
N ALA A 212 8.03 12.48 4.20
CA ALA A 212 7.04 13.55 4.09
C ALA A 212 6.44 13.49 2.68
N ILE A 213 5.36 12.71 2.55
CA ILE A 213 4.81 12.33 1.25
C ILE A 213 3.77 13.35 0.81
N THR A 214 3.81 13.75 -0.47
CA THR A 214 2.81 14.61 -1.11
C THR A 214 2.17 13.90 -2.29
N ALA A 215 0.90 14.20 -2.57
CA ALA A 215 0.21 13.83 -3.80
C ALA A 215 0.07 15.08 -4.69
N GLU A 216 0.64 15.02 -5.89
CA GLU A 216 0.62 16.11 -6.88
C GLU A 216 -0.28 15.73 -8.05
N TYR A 217 -1.41 16.42 -8.17
CA TYR A 217 -2.29 16.35 -9.32
C TYR A 217 -1.80 17.34 -10.40
N GLY A 218 -1.39 16.80 -11.56
CA GLY A 218 -0.84 17.60 -12.66
C GLY A 218 -1.85 18.48 -13.41
N GLY A 219 -3.14 18.40 -13.05
CA GLY A 219 -4.21 19.09 -13.77
C GLY A 219 -4.69 18.33 -15.01
N SER A 220 -5.57 18.98 -15.75
CA SER A 220 -6.09 18.50 -17.04
C SER A 220 -6.48 19.67 -17.94
N ILE A 221 -7.16 19.39 -19.05
CA ILE A 221 -7.75 20.42 -19.91
C ILE A 221 -8.83 21.25 -19.18
N ARG A 222 -9.53 20.66 -18.20
CA ARG A 222 -10.68 21.26 -17.49
C ARG A 222 -10.32 21.78 -16.09
N TYR A 223 -9.31 21.19 -15.46
CA TYR A 223 -8.97 21.41 -14.06
C TYR A 223 -7.52 21.87 -13.91
N ALA A 224 -7.28 22.85 -13.04
CA ALA A 224 -5.94 23.24 -12.64
C ALA A 224 -5.31 22.18 -11.74
N GLY A 225 -3.97 22.07 -11.77
CA GLY A 225 -3.22 21.19 -10.87
C GLY A 225 -3.30 21.64 -9.41
N SER A 226 -3.04 20.72 -8.50
CA SER A 226 -2.95 20.99 -7.06
C SER A 226 -2.07 19.96 -6.37
N THR A 227 -1.53 20.33 -5.20
CA THR A 227 -0.69 19.45 -4.39
C THR A 227 -1.28 19.35 -2.99
N SER A 228 -1.28 18.14 -2.42
CA SER A 228 -1.70 17.96 -1.03
C SER A 228 -0.72 18.61 -0.05
N ALA A 229 -1.18 18.87 1.17
CA ALA A 229 -0.24 19.03 2.29
C ALA A 229 0.62 17.76 2.45
N PRO A 230 1.88 17.88 2.94
CA PRO A 230 2.71 16.72 3.22
C PRO A 230 2.07 15.87 4.33
N THR A 231 1.98 14.57 4.10
CA THR A 231 1.63 13.58 5.12
C THR A 231 2.89 12.89 5.60
N ASN A 232 3.20 13.05 6.89
CA ASN A 232 4.36 12.41 7.49
C ASN A 232 4.08 10.92 7.72
N HIS A 233 5.05 10.08 7.41
CA HIS A 233 4.98 8.64 7.63
C HIS A 233 6.33 8.12 8.11
N THR A 234 6.33 7.16 9.03
CA THR A 234 7.56 6.54 9.54
C THR A 234 7.57 5.05 9.22
N ILE A 235 8.75 4.60 8.81
CA ILE A 235 9.06 3.19 8.62
C ILE A 235 10.04 2.80 9.71
N GLY A 236 9.59 1.98 10.65
CA GLY A 236 10.40 1.42 11.73
C GLY A 236 11.15 0.16 11.29
N LYS A 237 12.06 -0.31 12.15
CA LYS A 237 12.71 -1.61 11.97
C LYS A 237 11.69 -2.75 12.11
N ALA A 238 11.82 -3.78 11.29
CA ALA A 238 11.01 -5.00 11.44
C ALA A 238 11.46 -5.78 12.69
N ALA A 239 10.50 -6.20 13.51
CA ALA A 239 10.80 -7.04 14.67
C ALA A 239 11.31 -8.42 14.22
N THR A 240 12.21 -9.01 15.00
CA THR A 240 12.74 -10.35 14.74
C THR A 240 12.54 -11.26 15.96
N ALA A 241 12.57 -12.57 15.72
CA ALA A 241 12.63 -13.60 16.73
C ALA A 241 13.84 -14.50 16.46
N THR A 242 14.65 -14.74 17.49
CA THR A 242 15.81 -15.64 17.40
C THR A 242 15.50 -16.92 18.15
N THR A 243 15.76 -18.08 17.54
CA THR A 243 15.74 -19.40 18.19
C THR A 243 17.15 -19.98 18.20
N LEU A 244 17.42 -20.90 19.12
CA LEU A 244 18.71 -21.55 19.30
C LEU A 244 18.51 -23.07 19.39
N GLU A 245 19.31 -23.81 18.63
CA GLU A 245 19.46 -25.25 18.71
C GLU A 245 20.93 -25.57 19.01
N ILE A 246 21.16 -26.59 19.85
CA ILE A 246 22.49 -27.01 20.30
C ILE A 246 22.61 -28.52 20.06
N ALA A 247 23.68 -28.95 19.39
CA ALA A 247 23.98 -30.36 19.19
C ALA A 247 25.48 -30.67 19.18
N PRO A 248 25.94 -31.77 19.80
CA PRO A 248 25.15 -32.67 20.66
C PRO A 248 24.88 -32.06 22.04
N ASN A 249 23.75 -32.41 22.64
CA ASN A 249 23.40 -32.05 24.02
C ASN A 249 22.74 -33.27 24.73
N PRO A 250 23.38 -33.86 25.76
CA PRO A 250 24.68 -33.49 26.33
C PRO A 250 25.85 -33.79 25.38
N SER A 251 27.00 -33.16 25.62
CA SER A 251 28.28 -33.46 24.95
C SER A 251 29.30 -34.04 25.94
N ILE A 252 30.38 -34.64 25.44
CA ILE A 252 31.55 -34.99 26.27
C ILE A 252 32.58 -33.85 26.19
N ILE A 253 33.35 -33.65 27.25
CA ILE A 253 34.45 -32.67 27.25
C ILE A 253 35.41 -32.91 26.07
N GLY A 254 35.70 -31.84 25.33
CA GLY A 254 36.48 -31.88 24.10
C GLY A 254 35.70 -32.24 22.83
N ASP A 255 34.43 -32.67 22.92
CA ASP A 255 33.58 -32.82 21.74
C ASP A 255 33.28 -31.44 21.14
N THR A 256 33.21 -31.39 19.80
CA THR A 256 32.73 -30.18 19.12
C THR A 256 31.20 -30.10 19.23
N VAL A 257 30.73 -28.99 19.81
CA VAL A 257 29.32 -28.62 19.91
C VAL A 257 29.02 -27.56 18.86
N LEU A 258 27.97 -27.79 18.07
CA LEU A 258 27.41 -26.86 17.10
C LEU A 258 26.22 -26.12 17.72
N PHE A 259 26.29 -24.79 17.71
CA PHE A 259 25.15 -23.92 17.96
C PHE A 259 24.59 -23.41 16.64
N THR A 260 23.28 -23.56 16.47
CA THR A 260 22.55 -23.06 15.30
C THR A 260 21.50 -22.06 15.76
N ALA A 261 21.69 -20.79 15.43
CA ALA A 261 20.72 -19.75 15.68
C ALA A 261 19.91 -19.47 14.40
N THR A 262 18.59 -19.44 14.51
CA THR A 262 17.70 -19.04 13.41
C THR A 262 17.00 -17.74 13.75
N VAL A 263 17.10 -16.76 12.88
CA VAL A 263 16.49 -15.42 13.03
C VAL A 263 15.38 -15.27 12.00
N ALA A 264 14.15 -15.21 12.48
CA ALA A 264 12.96 -14.96 11.66
C ALA A 264 12.51 -13.50 11.79
N THR A 265 11.98 -12.93 10.71
CA THR A 265 11.30 -11.63 10.75
C THR A 265 9.83 -11.81 11.08
N ASN A 266 9.33 -11.01 12.00
CA ASN A 266 7.94 -11.07 12.44
C ASN A 266 7.04 -10.22 11.54
N ALA A 267 5.85 -10.72 11.24
CA ALA A 267 4.80 -9.93 10.60
C ALA A 267 4.45 -8.69 11.46
N PRO A 268 4.09 -7.55 10.84
CA PRO A 268 3.87 -7.35 9.41
C PRO A 268 5.14 -7.04 8.60
N GLY A 269 6.31 -7.08 9.22
CA GLY A 269 7.58 -6.94 8.51
C GLY A 269 7.88 -8.13 7.61
N SER A 270 8.80 -7.93 6.68
CA SER A 270 9.23 -8.99 5.76
C SER A 270 10.70 -8.83 5.35
N GLY A 271 11.23 -9.85 4.68
CA GLY A 271 12.63 -9.96 4.31
C GLY A 271 13.42 -10.92 5.19
N THR A 272 14.68 -11.12 4.85
CA THR A 272 15.60 -11.99 5.60
C THR A 272 16.61 -11.12 6.33
N ALA A 273 16.70 -11.30 7.65
CA ALA A 273 17.67 -10.58 8.46
C ALA A 273 19.11 -10.98 8.10
N GLY A 274 19.97 -10.00 7.88
CA GLY A 274 21.42 -10.16 7.82
C GLY A 274 22.11 -9.62 9.08
N GLY A 275 23.43 -9.76 9.15
CA GLY A 275 24.23 -9.28 10.28
C GLY A 275 24.86 -10.43 11.07
N LEU A 276 25.15 -10.19 12.35
CA LEU A 276 25.82 -11.14 13.24
C LEU A 276 24.88 -11.61 14.36
N VAL A 277 25.06 -12.86 14.76
CA VAL A 277 24.53 -13.42 16.00
C VAL A 277 25.69 -13.73 16.93
N TYR A 278 25.61 -13.24 18.16
CA TYR A 278 26.54 -13.57 19.24
C TYR A 278 25.99 -14.73 20.06
N PHE A 279 26.83 -15.70 20.37
CA PHE A 279 26.52 -16.83 21.24
C PHE A 279 27.14 -16.57 22.61
N ASN A 280 26.33 -16.61 23.65
CA ASN A 280 26.73 -16.26 25.00
C ASN A 280 26.51 -17.43 25.94
N ASP A 281 27.50 -17.73 26.78
CA ASP A 281 27.35 -18.57 27.96
C ASP A 281 27.13 -17.67 29.18
N GLY A 282 25.88 -17.64 29.67
CA GLY A 282 25.44 -16.64 30.62
C GLY A 282 25.68 -15.22 30.09
N ALA A 283 26.57 -14.47 30.74
CA ALA A 283 26.93 -13.09 30.34
C ALA A 283 28.15 -13.02 29.41
N THR A 284 28.85 -14.13 29.18
CA THR A 284 30.11 -14.16 28.44
C THR A 284 29.86 -14.51 26.98
N VAL A 285 30.34 -13.67 26.05
CA VAL A 285 30.32 -14.00 24.62
C VAL A 285 31.39 -15.05 24.34
N ILE A 286 30.97 -16.21 23.84
CA ILE A 286 31.87 -17.34 23.51
C ILE A 286 32.13 -17.46 22.01
N GLY A 287 31.32 -16.81 21.18
CA GLY A 287 31.49 -16.81 19.74
C GLY A 287 30.50 -15.92 19.00
N ALA A 288 30.68 -15.81 17.70
CA ALA A 288 29.75 -15.14 16.81
C ALA A 288 29.70 -15.83 15.45
N GLY A 289 28.53 -15.77 14.80
CA GLY A 289 28.32 -16.29 13.45
C GLY A 289 27.57 -15.27 12.57
N PRO A 290 27.93 -15.10 11.30
CA PRO A 290 27.13 -14.30 10.37
C PRO A 290 25.83 -15.01 10.01
N LEU A 291 24.77 -14.23 9.83
CA LEU A 291 23.52 -14.73 9.27
C LEU A 291 23.68 -14.95 7.77
N VAL A 292 23.49 -16.19 7.35
CA VAL A 292 23.36 -16.60 5.96
C VAL A 292 21.95 -17.20 5.80
N ASN A 293 21.10 -16.54 5.03
CA ASN A 293 19.70 -16.93 4.85
C ASN A 293 18.91 -17.08 6.18
N GLY A 294 19.16 -16.19 7.14
CA GLY A 294 18.49 -16.21 8.45
C GLY A 294 19.05 -17.22 9.44
N VAL A 295 20.14 -17.92 9.12
CA VAL A 295 20.78 -18.90 10.01
C VAL A 295 22.22 -18.49 10.28
N ALA A 296 22.63 -18.54 11.55
CA ALA A 296 23.99 -18.35 12.00
C ALA A 296 24.46 -19.58 12.77
N THR A 297 25.69 -20.03 12.53
CA THR A 297 26.26 -21.21 13.20
C THR A 297 27.57 -20.87 13.88
N PHE A 298 27.84 -21.50 15.01
CA PHE A 298 29.12 -21.43 15.71
C PHE A 298 29.47 -22.80 16.30
N ASN A 299 30.72 -23.23 16.12
CA ASN A 299 31.24 -24.47 16.68
C ASN A 299 32.25 -24.17 17.79
N THR A 300 32.19 -24.90 18.90
CA THR A 300 33.19 -24.85 19.96
C THR A 300 33.45 -26.22 20.56
N ALA A 301 34.67 -26.47 21.02
CA ALA A 301 35.06 -27.68 21.76
C ALA A 301 35.71 -27.32 23.12
N THR A 302 35.57 -26.07 23.55
CA THR A 302 36.29 -25.50 24.70
C THR A 302 35.38 -25.24 25.90
N LEU A 303 34.17 -25.81 25.92
CA LEU A 303 33.31 -25.74 27.10
C LEU A 303 33.85 -26.69 28.17
N ASP A 304 33.92 -26.19 29.40
CA ASP A 304 34.32 -26.97 30.58
C ASP A 304 33.20 -27.95 30.98
N VAL A 305 33.47 -28.85 31.93
CA VAL A 305 32.45 -29.77 32.46
C VAL A 305 31.40 -28.98 33.24
N GLY A 306 30.12 -29.22 32.96
CA GLY A 306 29.02 -28.63 33.70
C GLY A 306 27.85 -28.22 32.81
N ASP A 307 26.93 -27.46 33.40
CA ASP A 307 25.77 -26.88 32.71
C ASP A 307 26.05 -25.45 32.28
N HIS A 308 25.88 -25.17 31.00
CA HIS A 308 26.12 -23.86 30.37
C HIS A 308 24.80 -23.27 29.85
N PRO A 309 24.29 -22.16 30.41
CA PRO A 309 23.09 -21.49 29.92
C PRO A 309 23.40 -20.68 28.66
N ILE A 310 23.24 -21.28 27.48
CA ILE A 310 23.56 -20.65 26.19
C ILE A 310 22.40 -19.81 25.67
N THR A 311 22.70 -18.61 25.19
CA THR A 311 21.76 -17.76 24.43
C THR A 311 22.36 -17.36 23.09
N ALA A 312 21.50 -17.15 22.09
CA ALA A 312 21.86 -16.54 20.82
C ALA A 312 21.25 -15.14 20.73
N GLN A 313 22.09 -14.13 20.58
CA GLN A 313 21.71 -12.72 20.50
C GLN A 313 21.96 -12.17 19.10
N TYR A 314 20.90 -11.93 18.35
CA TYR A 314 20.95 -11.16 17.12
C TYR A 314 21.07 -9.67 17.45
N ALA A 315 22.15 -9.03 17.00
CA ALA A 315 22.44 -7.63 17.32
C ALA A 315 21.52 -6.61 16.61
N GLY A 316 20.70 -7.06 15.65
CA GLY A 316 19.93 -6.19 14.78
C GLY A 316 20.74 -5.68 13.58
N SER A 317 20.09 -4.88 12.75
CA SER A 317 20.68 -4.18 11.60
C SER A 317 19.93 -2.86 11.35
N ASP A 318 20.21 -2.17 10.25
CA ASP A 318 19.49 -0.94 9.88
C ASP A 318 17.99 -1.18 9.68
N ASN A 319 17.62 -2.35 9.16
CA ASN A 319 16.25 -2.68 8.78
C ASN A 319 15.53 -3.60 9.78
N PHE A 320 16.27 -4.33 10.61
CA PHE A 320 15.72 -5.33 11.53
C PHE A 320 16.11 -5.04 12.97
N ALA A 321 15.16 -5.16 13.90
CA ALA A 321 15.42 -4.99 15.32
C ALA A 321 16.19 -6.18 15.89
N ALA A 322 16.98 -5.93 16.93
CA ALA A 322 17.69 -6.97 17.68
C ALA A 322 16.70 -7.93 18.36
N SER A 323 17.11 -9.18 18.57
CA SER A 323 16.36 -10.16 19.36
C SER A 323 17.30 -11.18 19.99
N THR A 324 16.83 -11.84 21.04
CA THR A 324 17.60 -12.86 21.76
C THR A 324 16.75 -14.11 21.92
N SER A 325 17.36 -15.29 21.77
CA SER A 325 16.69 -16.56 22.03
C SER A 325 16.38 -16.73 23.52
N ALA A 326 15.49 -17.68 23.83
CA ALA A 326 15.46 -18.25 25.17
C ALA A 326 16.82 -18.91 25.49
N ALA A 327 17.17 -18.98 26.78
CA ALA A 327 18.35 -19.72 27.22
C ALA A 327 18.12 -21.22 27.07
N ALA A 328 19.11 -21.92 26.51
CA ALA A 328 19.15 -23.38 26.40
C ALA A 328 20.37 -23.88 27.17
N THR A 329 20.17 -24.85 28.06
CA THR A 329 21.27 -25.43 28.85
C THR A 329 22.02 -26.48 28.02
N GLN A 330 23.29 -26.25 27.74
CA GLN A 330 24.22 -27.27 27.25
C GLN A 330 24.88 -27.97 28.43
N THR A 331 24.75 -29.29 28.51
CA THR A 331 25.46 -30.08 29.55
C THR A 331 26.69 -30.75 28.95
N VAL A 332 27.87 -30.46 29.50
CA VAL A 332 29.14 -31.11 29.15
C VAL A 332 29.51 -32.12 30.23
N LYS A 333 29.68 -33.38 29.83
CA LYS A 333 30.01 -34.50 30.71
C LYS A 333 31.47 -34.91 30.58
N ARG A 334 32.01 -35.52 31.63
CA ARG A 334 33.34 -36.13 31.65
C ARG A 334 33.38 -37.41 30.81
N LYS A 335 34.55 -37.71 30.25
CA LYS A 335 34.78 -38.93 29.48
C LYS A 335 35.08 -40.09 30.43
N THR A 336 34.47 -41.26 30.23
CA THR A 336 34.74 -42.43 31.07
C THR A 336 35.57 -43.50 30.38
N LEU A 337 36.22 -44.34 31.16
CA LEU A 337 36.83 -45.62 30.78
C LEU A 337 36.15 -46.72 31.58
N VAL A 338 35.63 -47.74 30.90
CA VAL A 338 35.03 -48.92 31.52
C VAL A 338 36.00 -50.09 31.36
N THR A 339 36.30 -50.79 32.45
CA THR A 339 37.09 -52.02 32.42
C THR A 339 36.33 -53.13 33.11
N MET A 340 36.37 -54.34 32.54
CA MET A 340 35.78 -55.53 33.12
C MET A 340 36.81 -56.66 33.14
N THR A 341 36.94 -57.32 34.29
CA THR A 341 37.77 -58.52 34.45
C THR A 341 36.95 -59.65 35.07
N THR A 342 37.29 -60.90 34.74
CA THR A 342 36.62 -62.09 35.27
C THR A 342 37.59 -62.98 36.01
N THR A 343 37.17 -63.51 37.16
CA THR A 343 37.93 -64.50 37.92
C THR A 343 37.01 -65.60 38.50
N PRO A 344 37.36 -66.89 38.32
CA PRO A 344 38.45 -67.42 37.50
C PRO A 344 38.19 -67.28 35.99
N ASN A 345 39.25 -67.13 35.21
CA ASN A 345 39.20 -67.16 33.74
C ASN A 345 40.49 -67.84 33.22
N PRO A 346 40.43 -69.12 32.75
CA PRO A 346 39.24 -69.93 32.51
C PRO A 346 38.59 -70.50 33.80
N ALA A 347 37.28 -70.79 33.76
CA ALA A 347 36.49 -71.40 34.84
C ALA A 347 35.95 -72.80 34.44
N ARG A 348 35.65 -73.68 35.41
CA ARG A 348 34.96 -74.96 35.13
C ARG A 348 33.45 -74.76 35.06
N VAL A 349 32.75 -75.65 34.34
CA VAL A 349 31.28 -75.62 34.28
C VAL A 349 30.71 -75.83 35.70
N GLY A 350 29.86 -74.90 36.14
CA GLY A 350 29.31 -74.87 37.48
C GLY A 350 30.10 -74.01 38.48
N ASP A 351 31.32 -73.56 38.14
CA ASP A 351 32.04 -72.58 38.95
C ASP A 351 31.32 -71.22 38.88
N GLU A 352 31.30 -70.52 40.01
CA GLU A 352 30.85 -69.13 40.08
C GLU A 352 31.97 -68.21 39.57
N VAL A 353 31.68 -67.41 38.54
CA VAL A 353 32.61 -66.43 37.97
C VAL A 353 32.29 -65.06 38.58
N THR A 354 33.31 -64.40 39.14
CA THR A 354 33.21 -63.02 39.61
C THR A 354 33.61 -62.07 38.50
N PHE A 355 32.70 -61.16 38.16
CA PHE A 355 32.90 -60.03 37.27
C PHE A 355 33.24 -58.81 38.11
N SER A 356 34.44 -58.26 37.94
CA SER A 356 34.86 -57.01 38.56
C SER A 356 34.89 -55.91 37.51
N ILE A 357 34.08 -54.88 37.71
CA ILE A 357 33.92 -53.76 36.79
C ILE A 357 34.43 -52.48 37.47
N THR A 358 35.20 -51.67 36.74
CA THR A 358 35.49 -50.29 37.15
C THR A 358 35.14 -49.32 36.05
N VAL A 359 34.58 -48.18 36.45
CA VAL A 359 34.31 -47.02 35.60
C VAL A 359 35.11 -45.86 36.17
N GLN A 360 35.96 -45.26 35.34
CA GLN A 360 36.91 -44.23 35.74
C GLN A 360 36.83 -43.03 34.80
N ASP A 361 37.25 -41.85 35.26
CA ASP A 361 37.41 -40.66 34.41
C ASP A 361 38.62 -40.81 33.47
N THR A 362 38.57 -40.22 32.26
CA THR A 362 39.64 -40.34 31.25
C THR A 362 40.01 -39.02 30.56
N PRO A 363 41.31 -38.67 30.54
CA PRO A 363 42.40 -39.23 31.33
C PRO A 363 42.21 -38.95 32.83
N PRO A 364 42.73 -39.79 33.75
CA PRO A 364 42.64 -39.53 35.18
C PRO A 364 43.24 -38.16 35.51
N GLY A 365 42.40 -37.18 35.87
CA GLY A 365 42.83 -35.94 36.52
C GLY A 365 43.59 -34.90 35.70
N LEU A 366 43.28 -34.69 34.41
CA LEU A 366 43.87 -33.54 33.66
C LEU A 366 43.24 -32.17 33.93
N ASP A 367 42.27 -32.06 34.84
CA ASP A 367 41.76 -30.74 35.24
C ASP A 367 42.65 -30.14 36.34
N MET A 368 43.73 -29.49 35.91
CA MET A 368 44.45 -28.53 36.75
C MET A 368 43.55 -27.30 36.96
N VAL A 369 42.63 -27.37 37.92
CA VAL A 369 42.23 -26.29 38.85
C VAL A 369 41.05 -26.81 39.71
N VAL A 370 41.35 -26.91 41.02
CA VAL A 370 40.50 -27.33 42.15
C VAL A 370 40.23 -28.82 42.32
N ALA A 371 41.06 -29.44 43.16
CA ALA A 371 40.84 -30.75 43.80
C ALA A 371 39.68 -30.72 44.81
N ALA A 372 38.45 -30.50 44.34
CA ALA A 372 37.29 -31.07 45.01
C ALA A 372 37.35 -32.58 44.76
N ALA A 373 37.06 -33.41 45.78
CA ALA A 373 37.03 -34.85 45.61
C ALA A 373 36.07 -35.19 44.47
N LEU A 374 36.61 -35.65 43.33
CA LEU A 374 35.79 -36.06 42.19
C LEU A 374 34.79 -37.11 42.68
N ILE A 375 33.50 -36.84 42.46
CA ILE A 375 32.46 -37.85 42.70
C ILE A 375 32.76 -38.99 41.72
N ALA A 376 32.97 -40.20 42.25
CA ALA A 376 33.25 -41.35 41.40
C ALA A 376 32.01 -41.71 40.55
N PRO A 377 32.18 -42.27 39.34
CA PRO A 377 31.06 -42.68 38.50
C PRO A 377 30.04 -43.53 39.24
N SER A 378 28.76 -43.22 39.06
CA SER A 378 27.64 -43.82 39.78
C SER A 378 26.66 -44.49 38.82
N GLY A 379 25.64 -45.17 39.35
CA GLY A 379 24.64 -45.87 38.54
C GLY A 379 24.96 -47.35 38.38
N ALA A 380 24.76 -47.89 37.18
CA ALA A 380 24.96 -49.31 36.91
C ALA A 380 25.63 -49.56 35.56
N VAL A 381 26.29 -50.71 35.45
CA VAL A 381 26.91 -51.21 34.23
C VAL A 381 26.23 -52.49 33.82
N GLU A 382 25.84 -52.59 32.57
CA GLU A 382 25.30 -53.81 32.00
C GLU A 382 26.43 -54.70 31.48
N ILE A 383 26.38 -55.98 31.81
CA ILE A 383 27.21 -57.01 31.17
C ILE A 383 26.40 -57.55 30.00
N VAL A 384 26.94 -57.39 28.79
CA VAL A 384 26.27 -57.70 27.53
C VAL A 384 27.03 -58.83 26.83
N ALA A 385 26.31 -59.88 26.45
CA ALA A 385 26.85 -60.99 25.67
C ALA A 385 27.06 -60.59 24.20
N GLY A 386 27.87 -61.36 23.46
CA GLY A 386 28.23 -61.06 22.07
C GLY A 386 27.05 -61.02 21.08
N ASP A 387 25.89 -61.55 21.46
CA ASP A 387 24.62 -61.46 20.72
C ASP A 387 23.79 -60.20 21.06
N GLY A 388 24.28 -59.36 21.97
CA GLY A 388 23.61 -58.15 22.46
C GLY A 388 22.71 -58.35 23.68
N THR A 389 22.59 -59.58 24.20
CA THR A 389 21.74 -59.85 25.36
C THR A 389 22.37 -59.31 26.64
N VAL A 390 21.62 -58.51 27.41
CA VAL A 390 22.04 -58.11 28.76
C VAL A 390 21.90 -59.33 29.69
N ILE A 391 23.02 -59.81 30.21
CA ILE A 391 23.04 -61.01 31.08
C ILE A 391 23.14 -60.67 32.57
N ALA A 392 23.59 -59.46 32.91
CA ALA A 392 23.61 -58.94 34.28
C ALA A 392 23.67 -57.41 34.29
N THR A 393 23.21 -56.81 35.40
CA THR A 393 23.34 -55.38 35.68
C THR A 393 24.05 -55.22 37.03
N VAL A 394 25.15 -54.47 37.04
CA VAL A 394 26.04 -54.31 38.19
C VAL A 394 25.97 -52.88 38.70
N ALA A 395 25.45 -52.68 39.90
CA ALA A 395 25.45 -51.37 40.54
C ALA A 395 26.88 -50.94 40.91
N LEU A 396 27.20 -49.68 40.67
CA LEU A 396 28.48 -49.08 41.03
C LEU A 396 28.41 -48.50 42.45
N GLN A 397 29.44 -48.79 43.23
CA GLN A 397 29.78 -48.11 44.48
C GLN A 397 31.17 -47.51 44.31
N ASN A 398 31.27 -46.18 44.37
CA ASN A 398 32.52 -45.44 44.15
C ASN A 398 33.25 -45.82 42.85
N GLY A 399 32.53 -45.91 41.72
CA GLY A 399 33.11 -46.23 40.42
C GLY A 399 33.45 -47.71 40.20
N ALA A 400 33.14 -48.61 41.14
CA ALA A 400 33.39 -50.03 40.99
C ALA A 400 32.18 -50.88 41.35
N GLY A 401 32.06 -52.06 40.74
CA GLY A 401 30.99 -53.01 41.02
C GLY A 401 31.46 -54.44 40.83
N THR A 402 30.86 -55.38 41.57
CA THR A 402 31.10 -56.80 41.36
C THR A 402 29.78 -57.54 41.19
N HIS A 403 29.79 -58.55 40.31
CA HIS A 403 28.67 -59.45 40.12
C HIS A 403 29.17 -60.88 40.01
N LYS A 404 28.38 -61.83 40.50
CA LYS A 404 28.74 -63.24 40.50
C LYS A 404 27.64 -64.05 39.86
N MET A 405 28.00 -64.93 38.93
CA MET A 405 27.07 -65.85 38.29
C MET A 405 27.80 -67.06 37.74
N THR A 406 27.07 -68.16 37.51
CA THR A 406 27.55 -69.30 36.73
C THR A 406 27.35 -69.03 35.24
N MET A 407 28.30 -69.50 34.41
CA MET A 407 28.23 -69.35 32.96
C MET A 407 28.06 -70.74 32.30
N PRO A 408 27.28 -70.85 31.21
CA PRO A 408 27.24 -72.06 30.39
C PRO A 408 28.64 -72.43 29.88
N GLY A 409 28.87 -73.71 29.59
CA GLY A 409 30.14 -74.15 29.00
C GLY A 409 30.36 -73.52 27.62
N GLY A 410 31.55 -72.96 27.39
CA GLY A 410 31.93 -72.34 26.11
C GLY A 410 32.79 -71.08 26.28
N THR A 411 33.22 -70.52 25.15
CA THR A 411 33.88 -69.20 25.11
C THR A 411 32.81 -68.12 24.98
N HIS A 412 32.84 -67.12 25.86
CA HIS A 412 31.88 -66.02 25.88
C HIS A 412 32.60 -64.71 25.54
N GLN A 413 32.08 -63.96 24.56
CA GLN A 413 32.47 -62.58 24.31
C GLN A 413 31.53 -61.68 25.10
N LEU A 414 32.07 -60.88 26.01
CA LEU A 414 31.29 -60.07 26.94
C LEU A 414 31.80 -58.62 26.93
N THR A 415 30.88 -57.68 26.97
CA THR A 415 31.17 -56.24 27.01
C THR A 415 30.50 -55.63 28.23
N ALA A 416 31.18 -54.74 28.94
CA ALA A 416 30.60 -53.92 30.00
C ALA A 416 30.16 -52.57 29.42
N ARG A 417 28.86 -52.25 29.53
CA ARG A 417 28.25 -51.03 28.98
C ARG A 417 27.78 -50.12 30.10
N TYR A 418 28.39 -48.96 30.21
CA TYR A 418 28.00 -47.89 31.12
C TYR A 418 27.20 -46.83 30.36
N ALA A 419 25.99 -46.52 30.83
CA ALA A 419 25.13 -45.52 30.18
C ALA A 419 25.51 -44.06 30.50
N GLY A 420 26.39 -43.84 31.48
CA GLY A 420 26.69 -42.51 32.02
C GLY A 420 25.83 -42.16 33.23
N ASP A 421 26.16 -41.04 33.86
CA ASP A 421 25.35 -40.43 34.93
C ASP A 421 25.22 -38.90 34.69
N ALA A 422 24.89 -38.13 35.72
CA ALA A 422 24.76 -36.68 35.60
C ALA A 422 26.09 -35.99 35.23
N THR A 423 27.22 -36.54 35.66
CA THR A 423 28.56 -35.95 35.48
C THR A 423 29.34 -36.62 34.35
N TYR A 424 29.13 -37.92 34.15
CA TYR A 424 29.94 -38.77 33.29
C TYR A 424 29.17 -39.25 32.06
N GLY A 425 29.83 -39.23 30.90
CA GLY A 425 29.35 -39.85 29.68
C GLY A 425 29.36 -41.37 29.76
N GLY A 426 28.47 -42.00 29.01
CA GLY A 426 28.49 -43.45 28.82
C GLY A 426 29.70 -43.93 28.01
N ASN A 427 30.12 -45.15 28.27
CA ASN A 427 31.18 -45.82 27.50
C ASN A 427 31.05 -47.36 27.60
N THR A 428 31.74 -48.09 26.74
CA THR A 428 31.81 -49.56 26.70
C THR A 428 33.25 -50.05 26.82
N SER A 429 33.46 -51.18 27.50
CA SER A 429 34.77 -51.81 27.72
C SER A 429 35.38 -52.49 26.50
#